data_AF-A0AB35WF67-F1
#
_entry.id   AF-A0AB35WF67-F1
#
_cell.length_a   1.000
_cell.length_b   1.000
_cell.length_c   1.000
_cell.angle_alpha   90.00
_cell.angle_beta   90.00
_cell.angle_gamma   90.00
#
_symmetry.space_group_name_H-M   'P 1'
#
loop_
_entity.id
_entity.type
_entity.pdbx_description
1 polymer ?
#
loop_
_entity_poly.entity_id
_entity_poly.type
_entity_poly.pdbx_seq_one_letter_code
_entity_poly.pdbx_strand_id
1 'polypeptide(L)'
;MSNDDALFSQLDAVFTAILSGMSPAGRQRTARSVGTMLRRSQSQRIGRQEAPDGSKFPSRRRRVLRSQAGIGFVWQGENRRLRNWRAVRGRRGRMLTGFDEERGAVRSFYREDIERYLDINFNETRRNTTKADPMFRRLRTVRFLKTRATADGAEVGYSGVAARIARVHQLGLRDKINDSGVMATYPRRELLGLSKADRMAIARQVIDSLGVR
;
A
#
# COMPACT_ATOMS: atom_id res chain seq x y z
N MET A 1 -15.77 -51.40 38.34
CA MET A 1 -15.88 -49.92 38.32
C MET A 1 -17.25 -49.60 37.80
N SER A 2 -18.04 -48.83 38.54
CA SER A 2 -19.41 -48.49 38.12
C SER A 2 -19.37 -47.55 36.91
N ASN A 3 -20.44 -47.50 36.11
CA ASN A 3 -20.54 -46.54 35.00
C ASN A 3 -20.41 -45.08 35.48
N ASP A 4 -20.80 -44.81 36.73
CA ASP A 4 -20.72 -43.49 37.34
C ASP A 4 -19.25 -43.09 37.61
N ASP A 5 -18.40 -44.00 38.10
CA ASP A 5 -16.96 -43.74 38.33
C ASP A 5 -16.24 -43.33 37.03
N ALA A 6 -16.62 -43.96 35.92
CA ALA A 6 -16.08 -43.65 34.59
C ALA A 6 -16.54 -42.27 34.10
N LEU A 7 -17.79 -41.89 34.38
CA LEU A 7 -18.34 -40.57 34.04
C LEU A 7 -17.64 -39.45 34.83
N PHE A 8 -17.46 -39.61 36.15
CA PHE A 8 -16.77 -38.62 36.98
C PHE A 8 -15.31 -38.45 36.58
N SER A 9 -14.60 -39.55 36.28
CA SER A 9 -13.22 -39.49 35.78
C SER A 9 -13.10 -38.72 34.45
N GLN A 10 -14.09 -38.84 33.56
CA GLN A 10 -14.14 -38.06 32.31
C GLN A 10 -14.36 -36.57 32.58
N LEU A 11 -15.25 -36.22 33.53
CA LEU A 11 -15.47 -34.83 33.93
C LEU A 11 -14.19 -34.21 34.53
N ASP A 12 -13.49 -34.94 35.41
CA ASP A 12 -12.23 -34.48 36.01
C ASP A 12 -11.16 -34.21 34.95
N ALA A 13 -11.08 -35.06 33.92
CA ALA A 13 -10.16 -34.86 32.80
C ALA A 13 -10.50 -33.57 32.02
N VAL A 14 -11.79 -33.31 31.77
CA VAL A 14 -12.25 -32.09 31.09
C VAL A 14 -11.94 -30.85 31.93
N PHE A 15 -12.25 -30.84 33.23
CA PHE A 15 -11.95 -29.72 34.11
C PHE A 15 -10.45 -29.46 34.24
N THR A 16 -9.64 -30.52 34.32
CA THR A 16 -8.18 -30.41 34.35
C THR A 16 -7.65 -29.75 33.08
N ALA A 17 -8.18 -30.12 31.91
CA ALA A 17 -7.83 -29.50 30.64
C ALA A 17 -8.19 -28.00 30.59
N ILE A 18 -9.41 -27.65 31.04
CA ILE A 18 -9.87 -26.26 31.11
C ILE A 18 -8.96 -25.44 32.04
N LEU A 19 -8.69 -25.93 33.25
CA LEU A 19 -7.82 -25.23 34.22
C LEU A 19 -6.40 -25.05 33.67
N SER A 20 -5.86 -26.06 32.98
CA SER A 20 -4.56 -25.96 32.30
C SER A 20 -4.57 -24.92 31.17
N GLY A 21 -5.63 -24.87 30.36
CA GLY A 21 -5.83 -23.86 29.32
C GLY A 21 -6.00 -22.44 29.88
N MET A 22 -6.65 -22.32 31.04
CA MET A 22 -6.87 -21.04 31.73
C MET A 22 -5.68 -20.58 32.57
N SER A 23 -4.68 -21.44 32.83
CA SER A 23 -3.43 -21.04 33.50
C SER A 23 -2.72 -19.90 32.75
N PRO A 24 -1.84 -19.10 33.40
CA PRO A 24 -1.10 -18.04 32.71
C PRO A 24 -0.32 -18.53 31.47
N ALA A 25 0.30 -19.71 31.56
CA ALA A 25 1.00 -20.33 30.45
C ALA A 25 0.03 -20.81 29.35
N GLY A 26 -1.14 -21.36 29.71
CA GLY A 26 -2.21 -21.72 28.79
C GLY A 26 -2.73 -20.51 28.01
N ARG A 27 -3.10 -19.43 28.72
CA ARG A 27 -3.55 -18.18 28.11
C ARG A 27 -2.51 -17.56 27.19
N GLN A 28 -1.24 -17.57 27.59
CA GLN A 28 -0.16 -17.06 26.74
C GLN A 28 0.02 -17.90 25.46
N ARG A 29 -0.13 -19.23 25.53
CA ARG A 29 -0.12 -20.10 24.34
C ARG A 29 -1.30 -19.77 23.41
N THR A 30 -2.50 -19.64 23.95
CA THR A 30 -3.70 -19.26 23.20
C THR A 30 -3.54 -17.90 22.54
N ALA A 31 -3.10 -16.89 23.30
CA ALA A 31 -2.84 -15.54 22.80
C ALA A 31 -1.81 -15.54 21.66
N ARG A 32 -0.73 -16.32 21.77
CA ARG A 32 0.28 -16.42 20.70
C ARG A 32 -0.30 -17.04 19.43
N SER A 33 -1.16 -18.05 19.56
CA SER A 33 -1.88 -18.65 18.43
C SER A 33 -2.81 -17.63 17.77
N VAL A 34 -3.65 -16.96 18.57
CA VAL A 34 -4.57 -15.90 18.11
C VAL A 34 -3.83 -14.78 17.40
N GLY A 35 -2.75 -14.25 17.98
CA GLY A 35 -1.96 -13.18 17.37
C GLY A 35 -1.33 -13.60 16.03
N THR A 36 -0.85 -14.84 15.93
CA THR A 36 -0.28 -15.39 14.69
C THR A 36 -1.34 -15.53 13.59
N MET A 37 -2.50 -16.09 13.94
CA MET A 37 -3.64 -16.22 13.05
C MET A 37 -4.12 -14.85 12.57
N LEU A 38 -4.31 -13.91 13.52
CA LEU A 38 -4.80 -12.57 13.20
C LEU A 38 -3.82 -11.84 12.28
N ARG A 39 -2.50 -11.85 12.56
CA ARG A 39 -1.50 -11.26 11.66
C ARG A 39 -1.60 -11.83 10.24
N ARG A 40 -1.75 -13.15 10.10
CA ARG A 40 -1.88 -13.80 8.78
C ARG A 40 -3.12 -13.26 8.05
N SER A 41 -4.26 -13.21 8.71
CA SER A 41 -5.50 -12.67 8.14
C SER A 41 -5.35 -11.20 7.72
N GLN A 42 -4.86 -10.33 8.61
CA GLN A 42 -4.63 -8.91 8.31
C GLN A 42 -3.66 -8.75 7.12
N SER A 43 -2.57 -9.52 7.08
CA SER A 43 -1.58 -9.47 6.00
C SER A 43 -2.17 -9.83 4.63
N GLN A 44 -2.99 -10.89 4.60
CA GLN A 44 -3.69 -11.33 3.40
C GLN A 44 -4.69 -10.27 2.93
N ARG A 45 -5.50 -9.73 3.85
CA ARG A 45 -6.51 -8.71 3.56
C ARG A 45 -5.90 -7.40 3.04
N ILE A 46 -4.84 -6.91 3.69
CA ILE A 46 -4.05 -5.76 3.20
C ILE A 46 -3.49 -6.05 1.80
N GLY A 47 -3.05 -7.30 1.56
CA GLY A 47 -2.64 -7.78 0.24
C GLY A 47 -3.70 -7.63 -0.85
N ARG A 48 -4.95 -7.97 -0.51
CA ARG A 48 -6.13 -7.84 -1.39
C ARG A 48 -6.66 -6.41 -1.49
N GLN A 49 -6.06 -5.46 -0.77
CA GLN A 49 -6.48 -4.06 -0.67
C GLN A 49 -7.90 -3.92 -0.11
N GLU A 50 -8.21 -4.65 0.96
CA GLU A 50 -9.53 -4.69 1.60
C GLU A 50 -9.49 -4.21 3.05
N ALA A 51 -10.54 -3.54 3.48
CA ALA A 51 -10.82 -3.17 4.86
C ALA A 51 -11.50 -4.34 5.61
N PRO A 52 -11.54 -4.32 6.97
CA PRO A 52 -12.14 -5.40 7.77
C PRO A 52 -13.60 -5.71 7.46
N ASP A 53 -14.35 -4.73 6.95
CA ASP A 53 -15.74 -4.86 6.49
C ASP A 53 -15.87 -5.48 5.09
N GLY A 54 -14.76 -5.72 4.39
CA GLY A 54 -14.71 -6.24 3.03
C GLY A 54 -14.66 -5.17 1.94
N SER A 55 -14.81 -3.89 2.28
CA SER A 55 -14.73 -2.80 1.30
C SER A 55 -13.32 -2.64 0.72
N LYS A 56 -13.22 -2.22 -0.54
CA LYS A 56 -11.93 -1.99 -1.19
C LYS A 56 -11.31 -0.67 -0.72
N PHE A 57 -9.99 -0.66 -0.54
CA PHE A 57 -9.27 0.57 -0.23
C PHE A 57 -9.41 1.62 -1.34
N PRO A 58 -9.56 2.91 -0.99
CA PRO A 58 -9.49 4.00 -1.95
C PRO A 58 -8.21 3.95 -2.77
N SER A 59 -8.34 3.98 -4.09
CA SER A 59 -7.23 3.89 -5.02
C SER A 59 -6.25 5.06 -4.88
N ARG A 60 -4.98 4.85 -5.28
CA ARG A 60 -4.00 5.96 -5.34
C ARG A 60 -4.37 6.88 -6.50
N ARG A 61 -4.26 8.19 -6.30
CA ARG A 61 -4.31 9.16 -7.41
C ARG A 61 -3.17 8.83 -8.38
N ARG A 62 -3.52 8.56 -9.65
CA ARG A 62 -2.54 8.25 -10.68
C ARG A 62 -1.78 9.51 -11.05
N ARG A 63 -0.46 9.41 -11.16
CA ARG A 63 0.36 10.46 -11.75
C ARG A 63 0.19 10.38 -13.27
N VAL A 64 -0.58 11.31 -13.83
CA VAL A 64 -0.64 11.49 -15.28
C VAL A 64 0.59 12.29 -15.68
N LEU A 65 1.53 11.64 -16.39
CA LEU A 65 2.58 12.38 -17.07
C LEU A 65 1.96 12.99 -18.33
N ARG A 66 2.10 14.30 -18.41
CA ARG A 66 1.78 15.09 -19.59
C ARG A 66 3.08 15.17 -20.39
N SER A 67 3.18 14.45 -21.51
CA SER A 67 4.25 14.73 -22.46
C SER A 67 3.80 15.90 -23.32
N GLN A 68 4.58 16.97 -23.35
CA GLN A 68 4.38 18.05 -24.30
C GLN A 68 4.50 17.49 -25.72
N ALA A 69 3.56 17.87 -26.55
CA ALA A 69 3.43 17.35 -27.90
C ALA A 69 4.64 17.76 -28.76
N GLY A 70 5.04 16.91 -29.71
CA GLY A 70 6.24 17.13 -30.53
C GLY A 70 6.00 18.14 -31.65
N ILE A 71 7.05 18.83 -32.10
CA ILE A 71 7.00 19.70 -33.27
C ILE A 71 8.06 19.27 -34.29
N GLY A 72 7.63 18.97 -35.51
CA GLY A 72 8.45 18.66 -36.66
C GLY A 72 8.61 19.87 -37.59
N PHE A 73 9.81 20.15 -38.07
CA PHE A 73 10.09 21.24 -39.00
C PHE A 73 11.34 20.99 -39.84
N VAL A 74 11.54 21.75 -40.91
CA VAL A 74 12.73 21.76 -41.77
C VAL A 74 13.62 22.93 -41.36
N TRP A 75 14.91 22.66 -41.16
CA TRP A 75 15.93 23.65 -40.82
C TRP A 75 17.24 23.26 -41.50
N GLN A 76 17.80 24.17 -42.30
CA GLN A 76 18.99 23.92 -43.12
C GLN A 76 18.83 22.69 -44.03
N GLY A 77 17.65 22.53 -44.64
CA GLY A 77 17.30 21.35 -45.45
C GLY A 77 17.17 20.02 -44.69
N GLU A 78 17.41 20.00 -43.37
CA GLU A 78 17.23 18.81 -42.54
C GLU A 78 15.87 18.81 -41.84
N ASN A 79 15.20 17.66 -41.80
CA ASN A 79 14.03 17.46 -40.96
C ASN A 79 14.47 17.34 -39.50
N ARG A 80 13.83 18.12 -38.62
CA ARG A 80 14.04 18.16 -37.17
C ARG A 80 12.75 17.85 -36.45
N ARG A 81 12.84 17.19 -35.31
CA ARG A 81 11.72 16.95 -34.41
C ARG A 81 12.13 17.27 -32.97
N LEU A 82 11.42 18.22 -32.35
CA LEU A 82 11.61 18.53 -30.94
C LEU A 82 10.51 17.90 -30.08
N ARG A 83 10.90 17.20 -29.01
CA ARG A 83 10.00 16.82 -27.89
C ARG A 83 10.21 17.73 -26.69
N ASN A 84 9.17 17.84 -25.86
CA ASN A 84 9.19 18.66 -24.65
C ASN A 84 9.66 20.09 -24.95
N TRP A 85 9.19 20.63 -26.09
CA TRP A 85 9.64 21.90 -26.60
C TRP A 85 8.85 23.05 -25.99
N ARG A 86 9.49 24.20 -25.89
CA ARG A 86 8.88 25.45 -25.44
C ARG A 86 9.27 26.58 -26.40
N ALA A 87 8.37 27.55 -26.54
CA ALA A 87 8.70 28.80 -27.18
C ALA A 87 9.46 29.69 -26.18
N VAL A 88 10.62 30.20 -26.57
CA VAL A 88 11.42 31.15 -25.79
C VAL A 88 11.79 32.35 -26.66
N ARG A 89 12.37 33.39 -26.06
CA ARG A 89 12.85 34.56 -26.79
C ARG A 89 14.36 34.68 -26.61
N GLY A 90 15.11 34.61 -27.71
CA GLY A 90 16.54 34.87 -27.76
C GLY A 90 16.84 36.30 -28.23
N ARG A 91 18.12 36.58 -28.49
CA ARG A 91 18.58 37.90 -28.94
C ARG A 91 17.97 38.29 -30.30
N ARG A 92 17.87 37.34 -31.23
CA ARG A 92 17.38 37.59 -32.60
C ARG A 92 15.86 37.50 -32.75
N GLY A 93 15.16 36.91 -31.78
CA GLY A 93 13.71 36.75 -31.87
C GLY A 93 13.18 35.53 -31.14
N ARG A 94 12.03 35.03 -31.60
CA ARG A 94 11.37 33.85 -31.01
C ARG A 94 12.09 32.58 -31.43
N MET A 95 12.34 31.71 -30.47
CA MET A 95 13.00 30.42 -30.66
C MET A 95 12.10 29.28 -30.18
N LEU A 96 12.33 28.10 -30.74
CA LEU A 96 11.84 26.82 -30.24
C LEU A 96 13.00 26.10 -29.58
N THR A 97 12.87 25.81 -28.28
CA THR A 97 13.88 25.05 -27.52
C THR A 97 13.26 23.75 -27.05
N GLY A 98 13.89 22.62 -27.33
CA GLY A 98 13.41 21.31 -26.93
C GLY A 98 14.48 20.23 -27.13
N PHE A 99 14.14 18.99 -26.81
CA PHE A 99 15.01 17.85 -27.08
C PHE A 99 14.88 17.44 -28.56
N ASP A 100 15.94 17.62 -29.33
CA ASP A 100 16.05 17.24 -30.74
C ASP A 100 16.23 15.71 -30.81
N GLU A 101 15.23 15.01 -31.36
CA GLU A 101 15.23 13.54 -31.42
C GLU A 101 16.36 13.01 -32.32
N GLU A 102 16.66 13.72 -33.40
CA GLU A 102 17.66 13.34 -34.39
C GLU A 102 19.08 13.58 -33.89
N ARG A 103 19.29 14.62 -33.06
CA ARG A 103 20.62 14.94 -32.48
C ARG A 103 20.81 14.44 -31.05
N GLY A 104 19.77 13.92 -30.40
CA GLY A 104 19.84 13.36 -29.06
C GLY A 104 20.18 14.37 -27.95
N ALA A 105 19.95 15.67 -28.19
CA ALA A 105 20.35 16.74 -27.27
C ALA A 105 19.31 17.88 -27.22
N VAL A 106 19.34 18.67 -26.15
CA VAL A 106 18.51 19.89 -26.06
C VAL A 106 19.08 20.95 -26.99
N ARG A 107 18.28 21.40 -27.96
CA ARG A 107 18.68 22.40 -28.96
C ARG A 107 17.63 23.48 -29.09
N SER A 108 18.07 24.61 -29.61
CA SER A 108 17.21 25.78 -29.83
C SER A 108 17.32 26.26 -31.27
N PHE A 109 16.19 26.56 -31.89
CA PHE A 109 16.09 26.98 -33.28
C PHE A 109 15.31 28.29 -33.34
N TYR A 110 15.83 29.32 -34.02
CA TYR A 110 15.06 30.53 -34.25
C TYR A 110 13.92 30.21 -35.22
N ARG A 111 12.73 30.74 -34.94
CA ARG A 111 11.56 30.50 -35.79
C ARG A 111 11.72 31.09 -37.19
N GLU A 112 12.50 32.15 -37.33
CA GLU A 112 12.81 32.78 -38.61
C GLU A 112 13.71 31.92 -39.50
N ASP A 113 14.54 31.05 -38.90
CA ASP A 113 15.43 30.13 -39.61
C ASP A 113 14.72 28.81 -40.00
N ILE A 114 13.45 28.64 -39.60
CA ILE A 114 12.67 27.46 -39.90
C ILE A 114 12.01 27.63 -41.26
N GLU A 115 12.43 26.80 -42.21
CA GLU A 115 11.97 26.86 -43.60
C GLU A 115 10.50 26.41 -43.72
N ARG A 116 10.13 25.34 -43.01
CA ARG A 116 8.78 24.77 -43.08
C ARG A 116 8.43 23.95 -41.85
N TYR A 117 7.22 24.11 -41.32
CA TYR A 117 6.69 23.18 -40.31
C TYR A 117 6.11 21.94 -40.97
N LEU A 118 6.46 20.76 -40.45
CA LEU A 118 6.01 19.45 -40.96
C LEU A 118 4.81 18.92 -40.17
N ASP A 119 4.89 18.93 -38.84
CA ASP A 119 3.76 18.62 -37.96
C ASP A 119 3.86 19.43 -36.67
N ILE A 120 2.74 20.05 -36.27
CA ILE A 120 2.60 20.63 -34.94
C ILE A 120 1.54 19.80 -34.21
N ASN A 121 1.98 18.73 -33.56
CA ASN A 121 1.11 18.06 -32.63
C ASN A 121 0.98 18.96 -31.40
N PHE A 122 -0.23 19.36 -31.05
CA PHE A 122 -0.56 20.02 -29.78
C PHE A 122 -1.19 19.03 -28.77
N ASN A 123 -1.50 17.81 -29.22
CA ASN A 123 -2.18 16.81 -28.41
C ASN A 123 -1.22 16.25 -27.34
N GLU A 124 -1.39 16.76 -26.11
CA GLU A 124 -0.76 16.26 -24.89
C GLU A 124 -1.08 14.76 -24.75
N THR A 125 -0.13 13.89 -25.08
CA THR A 125 -0.35 12.45 -24.92
C THR A 125 -0.26 12.12 -23.44
N ARG A 126 -1.40 11.79 -22.82
CA ARG A 126 -1.45 11.34 -21.43
C ARG A 126 -1.01 9.88 -21.36
N ARG A 127 0.26 9.64 -21.05
CA ARG A 127 0.74 8.27 -20.78
C ARG A 127 0.62 7.96 -19.29
N ASN A 128 -0.21 6.97 -18.96
CA ASN A 128 -0.24 6.37 -17.63
C ASN A 128 1.04 5.55 -17.44
N THR A 129 2.02 6.09 -16.71
CA THR A 129 3.31 5.43 -16.50
C THR A 129 3.32 4.45 -15.31
N THR A 130 2.45 4.65 -14.32
CA THR A 130 2.59 3.95 -13.04
C THR A 130 1.99 2.55 -13.10
N LYS A 131 2.86 1.52 -13.05
CA LYS A 131 2.47 0.14 -12.73
C LYS A 131 1.69 0.13 -11.41
N ALA A 132 0.49 -0.46 -11.43
CA ALA A 132 -0.41 -0.47 -10.29
C ALA A 132 0.05 -1.49 -9.22
N ASP A 133 1.19 -1.24 -8.60
CA ASP A 133 1.64 -2.07 -7.48
C ASP A 133 0.67 -1.91 -6.29
N PRO A 134 0.24 -3.01 -5.65
CA PRO A 134 -0.61 -2.96 -4.47
C PRO A 134 0.02 -2.11 -3.36
N MET A 135 -0.81 -1.31 -2.68
CA MET A 135 -0.34 -0.49 -1.56
C MET A 135 0.10 -1.38 -0.39
N PHE A 136 0.97 -0.85 0.46
CA PHE A 136 1.36 -1.51 1.71
C PHE A 136 2.02 -2.88 1.55
N ARG A 137 2.54 -3.21 0.35
CA ARG A 137 3.22 -4.48 0.06
C ARG A 137 4.30 -4.84 1.08
N ARG A 138 5.09 -3.85 1.53
CA ARG A 138 6.10 -4.03 2.58
C ARG A 138 5.47 -4.06 3.97
N LEU A 139 4.56 -3.11 4.27
CA LEU A 139 3.89 -3.00 5.56
C LEU A 139 3.17 -4.29 5.98
N ARG A 140 2.60 -5.05 5.06
CA ARG A 140 1.93 -6.34 5.40
C ARG A 140 2.89 -7.47 5.80
N THR A 141 4.20 -7.33 5.62
CA THR A 141 5.16 -8.41 5.90
C THR A 141 5.47 -8.52 7.39
N VAL A 142 5.95 -9.69 7.84
CA VAL A 142 6.34 -9.95 9.24
C VAL A 142 7.44 -9.03 9.77
N ARG A 143 8.21 -8.39 8.88
CA ARG A 143 9.19 -7.37 9.25
C ARG A 143 8.53 -6.14 9.87
N PHE A 144 7.32 -5.78 9.43
CA PHE A 144 6.63 -4.56 9.85
C PHE A 144 5.35 -4.82 10.64
N LEU A 145 4.52 -5.80 10.24
CA LEU A 145 3.32 -6.20 10.97
C LEU A 145 3.71 -7.19 12.08
N LYS A 146 3.83 -6.66 13.30
CA LYS A 146 4.30 -7.36 14.49
C LYS A 146 3.16 -7.97 15.28
N THR A 147 3.51 -8.97 16.08
CA THR A 147 2.62 -9.64 17.03
C THR A 147 3.27 -9.68 18.40
N ARG A 148 2.51 -9.41 19.45
CA ARG A 148 2.91 -9.64 20.84
C ARG A 148 1.83 -10.49 21.51
N ALA A 149 2.23 -11.38 22.40
CA ALA A 149 1.30 -12.20 23.17
C ALA A 149 1.77 -12.33 24.62
N THR A 150 0.86 -12.07 25.53
CA THR A 150 1.02 -12.22 26.98
C THR A 150 -0.10 -13.11 27.53
N ALA A 151 -0.09 -13.38 28.83
CA ALA A 151 -1.18 -14.09 29.49
C ALA A 151 -2.50 -13.29 29.50
N ASP A 152 -2.43 -11.98 29.23
CA ASP A 152 -3.58 -11.07 29.23
C ASP A 152 -4.19 -10.87 27.84
N GLY A 153 -3.44 -11.20 26.78
CA GLY A 153 -3.96 -11.09 25.43
C GLY A 153 -2.92 -11.10 24.32
N ALA A 154 -3.40 -10.80 23.12
CA ALA A 154 -2.63 -10.76 21.90
C ALA A 154 -2.79 -9.41 21.19
N GLU A 155 -1.67 -8.86 20.72
CA GLU A 155 -1.62 -7.61 19.98
C GLU A 155 -1.07 -7.87 18.58
N VAL A 156 -1.65 -7.21 17.58
CA VAL A 156 -1.13 -7.17 16.21
C VAL A 156 -1.08 -5.72 15.77
N GLY A 157 0.10 -5.28 15.33
CA GLY A 157 0.27 -3.87 14.99
C GLY A 157 1.63 -3.53 14.41
N TYR A 158 1.95 -2.24 14.48
CA TYR A 158 3.15 -1.66 13.89
C TYR A 158 3.92 -0.89 14.97
N SER A 159 5.22 -0.68 14.76
CA SER A 159 6.07 0.16 15.61
C SER A 159 6.86 1.18 14.78
N GLY A 160 7.39 2.21 15.45
CA GLY A 160 8.23 3.26 14.86
C GLY A 160 7.58 3.95 13.64
N VAL A 161 8.37 4.14 12.58
CA VAL A 161 7.90 4.80 11.35
C VAL A 161 6.76 4.04 10.69
N ALA A 162 6.76 2.70 10.75
CA ALA A 162 5.67 1.90 10.21
C ALA A 162 4.34 2.16 10.94
N ALA A 163 4.39 2.38 12.26
CA ALA A 163 3.21 2.76 13.04
C ALA A 163 2.67 4.13 12.65
N ARG A 164 3.56 5.11 12.43
CA ARG A 164 3.16 6.44 11.96
C ARG A 164 2.43 6.35 10.63
N ILE A 165 3.02 5.67 9.64
CA ILE A 165 2.41 5.49 8.31
C ILE A 165 1.07 4.75 8.44
N ALA A 166 1.04 3.66 9.18
CA ALA A 166 -0.17 2.87 9.36
C ALA A 166 -1.28 3.69 10.03
N ARG A 167 -0.97 4.49 11.05
CA ARG A 167 -1.92 5.38 11.74
C ARG A 167 -2.49 6.42 10.80
N VAL A 168 -1.66 7.06 9.98
CA VAL A 168 -2.08 8.05 8.98
C VAL A 168 -3.13 7.45 8.05
N HIS A 169 -2.88 6.23 7.56
CA HIS A 169 -3.84 5.55 6.69
C HIS A 169 -5.06 5.02 7.45
N GLN A 170 -4.90 4.47 8.65
CA GLN A 170 -5.97 3.92 9.48
C GLN A 170 -7.05 4.96 9.80
N LEU A 171 -6.63 6.20 10.05
CA LEU A 171 -7.50 7.29 10.48
C LEU A 171 -7.71 8.37 9.39
N GLY A 172 -7.03 8.26 8.25
CA GLY A 172 -7.15 9.24 7.15
C GLY A 172 -6.53 10.61 7.48
N LEU A 173 -5.37 10.61 8.13
CA LEU A 173 -4.72 11.84 8.60
C LEU A 173 -3.93 12.56 7.50
N ARG A 174 -3.39 13.73 7.85
CA ARG A 174 -2.41 14.47 7.07
C ARG A 174 -0.99 14.03 7.43
N ASP A 175 -0.12 13.92 6.44
CA ASP A 175 1.31 13.62 6.66
C ASP A 175 2.18 14.30 5.60
N LYS A 176 3.47 14.46 5.92
CA LYS A 176 4.49 15.07 5.06
C LYS A 176 4.92 14.09 3.96
N ILE A 177 4.87 14.51 2.70
CA ILE A 177 5.18 13.68 1.53
C ILE A 177 6.68 13.64 1.23
N ASN A 178 7.37 14.76 1.41
CA ASN A 178 8.77 14.95 1.05
C ASN A 178 9.45 15.97 1.99
N ASP A 179 10.78 16.05 1.94
CA ASP A 179 11.55 16.92 2.85
C ASP A 179 11.23 18.41 2.72
N SER A 180 10.72 18.83 1.55
CA SER A 180 10.27 20.21 1.29
C SER A 180 9.00 20.62 2.04
N GLY A 181 8.41 19.75 2.86
CA GLY A 181 7.30 20.10 3.76
C GLY A 181 5.91 20.02 3.14
N VAL A 182 5.77 19.47 1.93
CA VAL A 182 4.46 19.33 1.29
C VAL A 182 3.61 18.33 2.07
N MET A 183 2.44 18.77 2.53
CA MET A 183 1.49 17.96 3.28
C MET A 183 0.41 17.38 2.36
N ALA A 184 0.09 16.10 2.51
CA ALA A 184 -1.09 15.48 1.89
C ALA A 184 -2.05 14.94 2.93
N THR A 185 -3.34 15.07 2.64
CA THR A 185 -4.41 14.33 3.34
C THR A 185 -4.59 12.98 2.67
N TYR A 186 -4.52 11.91 3.46
CA TYR A 186 -4.70 10.55 2.97
C TYR A 186 -6.13 10.08 3.22
N PRO A 187 -6.79 9.40 2.26
CA PRO A 187 -8.07 8.78 2.55
C PRO A 187 -7.87 7.56 3.46
N ARG A 188 -8.88 7.30 4.29
CA ARG A 188 -8.91 6.21 5.26
C ARG A 188 -8.76 4.86 4.57
N ARG A 189 -7.85 4.04 5.08
CA ARG A 189 -7.57 2.66 4.68
C ARG A 189 -7.29 1.87 5.95
N GLU A 190 -8.29 1.13 6.41
CA GLU A 190 -8.22 0.37 7.65
C GLU A 190 -7.29 -0.84 7.50
N LEU A 191 -6.03 -0.65 7.87
CA LEU A 191 -5.00 -1.69 7.83
C LEU A 191 -5.18 -2.68 8.97
N LEU A 192 -5.55 -2.20 10.16
CA LEU A 192 -5.81 -2.99 11.35
C LEU A 192 -7.31 -2.97 11.66
N GLY A 193 -7.86 -4.14 11.99
CA GLY A 193 -9.23 -4.28 12.44
C GLY A 193 -9.76 -5.71 12.31
N LEU A 194 -10.72 -6.07 13.13
CA LEU A 194 -11.28 -7.42 13.17
C LEU A 194 -12.47 -7.54 12.21
N SER A 195 -12.32 -8.35 11.17
CA SER A 195 -13.44 -8.76 10.33
C SER A 195 -14.38 -9.71 11.09
N LYS A 196 -15.57 -9.96 10.55
CA LYS A 196 -16.48 -10.98 11.11
C LYS A 196 -15.81 -12.35 11.18
N ALA A 197 -15.10 -12.73 10.13
CA ALA A 197 -14.34 -13.98 10.06
C ALA A 197 -13.24 -14.04 11.12
N ASP A 198 -12.51 -12.93 11.35
CA ASP A 198 -11.49 -12.87 12.39
C ASP A 198 -12.10 -13.10 13.78
N ARG A 199 -13.23 -12.47 14.09
CA ARG A 199 -13.91 -12.65 15.40
C ARG A 199 -14.33 -14.09 15.63
N MET A 200 -14.90 -14.74 14.60
CA MET A 200 -15.27 -16.15 14.68
C MET A 200 -14.06 -17.06 14.85
N ALA A 201 -12.98 -16.81 14.10
CA ALA A 201 -11.74 -17.56 14.21
C ALA A 201 -11.08 -17.39 15.59
N ILE A 202 -11.12 -16.18 16.17
CA ILE A 202 -10.64 -15.93 17.53
C ILE A 202 -11.46 -16.75 18.54
N ALA A 203 -12.79 -16.67 18.49
CA ALA A 203 -13.67 -17.38 19.42
C ALA A 203 -13.43 -18.90 19.36
N ARG A 204 -13.35 -19.46 18.16
CA ARG A 204 -13.04 -20.88 17.95
C ARG A 204 -11.66 -21.24 18.53
N GLN A 205 -10.63 -20.48 18.21
CA GLN A 205 -9.27 -20.74 18.69
C GLN A 205 -9.17 -20.71 20.22
N VAL A 206 -9.95 -19.83 20.87
CA VAL A 206 -10.03 -19.76 22.34
C VAL A 206 -10.72 -20.99 22.90
N ILE A 207 -11.89 -21.38 22.39
CA ILE A 207 -12.62 -22.57 22.84
C ILE A 207 -11.77 -23.83 22.66
N ASP A 208 -11.19 -24.03 21.47
CA ASP A 208 -10.33 -25.18 21.15
C ASP A 208 -9.13 -25.27 22.11
N SER A 209 -8.61 -24.13 22.59
CA SER A 209 -7.47 -24.10 23.50
C SER A 209 -7.78 -24.53 24.92
N LEU A 210 -9.05 -24.55 25.31
CA LEU A 210 -9.50 -25.03 26.63
C LEU A 210 -9.65 -26.55 26.67
N GLY A 211 -9.42 -27.25 25.55
CA GLY A 211 -9.55 -28.71 25.48
C GLY A 211 -10.99 -29.22 25.48
N VAL A 212 -11.97 -28.31 25.42
CA VAL A 212 -13.39 -28.63 25.23
C VAL A 212 -13.59 -28.94 23.74
N ARG A 213 -13.81 -30.21 23.41
CA ARG A 213 -14.16 -30.65 22.05
C ARG A 213 -15.56 -31.21 22.03
#